data_AF-A0A6G7VPZ5-F1
#
_entry.id   AF-A0A6G7VPZ5-F1
#
_cell.length_a   1.000
_cell.length_b   1.000
_cell.length_c   1.000
_cell.angle_alpha   90.00
_cell.angle_beta   90.00
_cell.angle_gamma   90.00
#
_symmetry.space_group_name_H-M   'P 1'
#
loop_
_entity.id
_entity.type
_entity.pdbx_description
1 polymer ?
#
loop_
_entity_poly.entity_id
_entity_poly.type
_entity_poly.pdbx_seq_one_letter_code
_entity_poly.pdbx_strand_id
1 'polypeptide(L)'
;MVLEARAMTPDGGGGLMEGWQALGTLWAAIERPSARLVREGALEVSTIKVRIILRAAPEGRSRRPIAGQRLRMGDRVFRILGVAEYDRAAHYLQLWAEEGGA
;
A
#
# COMPACT_ATOMS: atom_id res chain seq x y z
N MET A 1 -2.96 -2.10 -10.51
CA MET A 1 -1.89 -1.85 -9.50
C MET A 1 -1.39 -3.19 -8.99
N VAL A 2 -0.14 -3.29 -8.56
CA VAL A 2 0.45 -4.52 -8.00
C VAL A 2 0.48 -4.42 -6.48
N LEU A 3 -0.09 -5.39 -5.78
CA LEU A 3 0.04 -5.53 -4.32
C LEU A 3 1.38 -6.20 -4.01
N GLU A 4 2.16 -5.61 -3.13
CA GLU A 4 3.45 -6.12 -2.70
C GLU A 4 3.50 -6.23 -1.17
N ALA A 5 4.09 -7.32 -0.68
CA ALA A 5 4.40 -7.51 0.73
C ALA A 5 5.90 -7.49 0.95
N ARG A 6 6.30 -7.04 2.14
CA ARG A 6 7.69 -7.10 2.58
C ARG A 6 8.13 -8.56 2.67
N ALA A 7 9.29 -8.86 2.11
CA ALA A 7 9.89 -10.19 2.11
C ALA A 7 11.36 -10.08 2.50
N MET A 8 11.85 -11.00 3.33
CA MET A 8 13.26 -11.11 3.66
C MET A 8 13.88 -12.20 2.79
N THR A 9 14.90 -11.84 2.01
CA THR A 9 15.60 -12.77 1.13
C THR A 9 17.03 -12.95 1.62
N PRO A 10 17.56 -14.18 1.72
CA PRO A 10 18.96 -14.40 2.05
C PRO A 10 19.87 -13.72 1.03
N ASP A 11 20.90 -13.01 1.49
CA ASP A 11 21.85 -12.30 0.63
C ASP A 11 22.99 -13.18 0.09
N GLY A 12 22.98 -14.48 0.42
CA GLY A 12 24.00 -15.45 0.04
C GLY A 12 25.30 -15.39 0.88
N GLY A 13 25.46 -14.37 1.74
CA GLY A 13 26.59 -14.18 2.64
C GLY A 13 26.27 -14.39 4.13
N GLY A 14 25.01 -14.69 4.46
CA GLY A 14 24.53 -14.92 5.83
C GLY A 14 23.70 -13.77 6.41
N GLY A 15 23.49 -12.70 5.64
CA GLY A 15 22.56 -11.62 5.96
C GLY A 15 21.18 -11.81 5.30
N LEU A 16 20.25 -10.93 5.66
CA LEU A 16 18.92 -10.85 5.06
C LEU A 16 18.77 -9.50 4.38
N MET A 17 18.38 -9.51 3.12
CA MET A 17 17.96 -8.32 2.39
C MET A 17 16.44 -8.15 2.46
N GLU A 18 16.02 -6.95 2.81
CA GLU A 18 14.62 -6.56 2.78
C GLU A 18 14.21 -6.23 1.35
N GLY A 19 13.23 -6.96 0.83
CA GLY A 19 12.68 -6.80 -0.50
C GLY A 19 11.16 -6.73 -0.49
N TRP A 20 10.60 -6.63 -1.69
CA TRP A 20 9.15 -6.58 -1.90
C TRP A 20 8.73 -7.68 -2.87
N GLN A 21 7.84 -8.55 -2.42
CA GLN A 21 7.30 -9.65 -3.22
C GLN A 21 5.89 -9.29 -3.71
N ALA A 22 5.66 -9.44 -5.01
CA ALA A 22 4.34 -9.25 -5.61
C ALA A 22 3.36 -10.36 -5.20
N LEU A 23 2.21 -9.98 -4.66
CA LEU A 23 1.12 -10.88 -4.26
C LEU A 23 0.02 -10.97 -5.34
N GLY A 24 -0.08 -9.98 -6.22
CA GLY A 24 -0.98 -9.99 -7.37
C GLY A 24 -1.36 -8.60 -7.87
N THR A 25 -2.09 -8.57 -8.98
CA THR A 25 -2.59 -7.33 -9.58
C THR A 25 -4.04 -7.09 -9.18
N LEU A 26 -4.33 -5.87 -8.72
CA LEU A 26 -5.64 -5.40 -8.29
C LEU A 26 -6.09 -4.21 -9.14
N TRP A 27 -7.39 -4.14 -9.38
CA TRP A 27 -8.05 -2.92 -9.83
C TRP A 27 -8.29 -2.00 -8.63
N ALA A 28 -8.01 -0.71 -8.80
CA ALA A 28 -8.09 0.26 -7.73
C ALA A 28 -8.42 1.64 -8.28
N ALA A 29 -9.30 2.36 -7.60
CA ALA A 29 -9.60 3.76 -7.82
C ALA A 29 -8.87 4.60 -6.76
N ILE A 30 -8.08 5.57 -7.20
CA ILE A 30 -7.34 6.47 -6.31
C ILE A 30 -8.15 7.74 -6.15
N GLU A 31 -8.58 8.02 -4.93
CA GLU A 31 -9.19 9.27 -4.53
C GLU A 31 -8.15 10.09 -3.76
N ARG A 32 -7.86 11.28 -4.26
CA ARG A 32 -6.93 12.21 -3.61
C ARG A 32 -7.73 13.17 -2.74
N PRO A 33 -7.80 12.99 -1.41
CA PRO A 33 -8.29 14.06 -0.55
C PRO A 33 -7.37 15.29 -0.70
N SER A 34 -7.91 16.48 -0.46
CA SER A 34 -7.16 17.76 -0.47
C SER A 34 -5.78 17.59 0.17
N ALA A 35 -4.72 17.92 -0.56
CA ALA A 35 -3.34 17.75 -0.12
C ALA A 35 -3.15 18.41 1.26
N ARG A 36 -2.69 17.64 2.25
CA ARG A 36 -2.27 18.16 3.56
C ARG A 36 -0.74 18.07 3.61
N LEU A 37 -0.07 19.22 3.56
CA LEU A 37 1.35 19.31 3.81
C LEU A 37 1.59 18.95 5.28
N VAL A 38 2.22 17.82 5.54
CA VAL A 38 2.72 17.45 6.87
C VAL A 38 4.19 17.80 6.89
N ARG A 39 4.58 18.72 7.76
CA ARG A 39 5.97 19.16 7.93
C ARG A 39 6.57 18.39 9.11
N GLU A 40 7.44 17.43 8.83
CA GLU A 40 8.22 16.70 9.84
C GLU A 40 9.69 17.17 9.82
N GLY A 41 10.06 18.02 10.78
CA GLY A 41 11.46 18.45 10.97
C GLY A 41 12.03 19.40 9.90
N ALA A 42 13.36 19.40 9.76
CA ALA A 42 14.11 20.23 8.80
C ALA A 42 14.16 19.64 7.36
N LEU A 43 13.57 18.47 7.15
CA LEU A 43 13.43 17.81 5.85
C LEU A 43 11.96 17.84 5.44
N GLU A 44 11.61 18.66 4.45
CA GLU A 44 10.27 18.65 3.85
C GLU A 44 10.07 17.36 3.04
N VAL A 45 9.63 16.28 3.69
CA VAL A 45 9.07 15.12 2.98
C VAL A 45 7.60 15.40 2.74
N SER A 46 7.26 15.79 1.50
CA SER A 46 5.87 15.98 1.08
C SER A 46 5.18 14.63 0.94
N THR A 47 4.70 14.08 2.05
CA THR A 47 3.94 12.83 2.03
C THR A 47 2.50 13.08 1.61
N ILE A 48 2.09 12.55 0.45
CA ILE A 48 0.72 12.70 -0.05
C ILE A 48 -0.14 11.55 0.47
N LYS A 49 -1.06 11.86 1.38
CA LYS A 49 -2.07 10.89 1.84
C LYS A 49 -3.16 10.72 0.79
N VAL A 50 -3.43 9.48 0.41
CA VAL A 50 -4.48 9.12 -0.56
C VAL A 50 -5.44 8.09 0.03
N ARG A 51 -6.67 8.10 -0.49
CA ARG A 51 -7.67 7.07 -0.25
C ARG A 51 -7.77 6.20 -1.49
N ILE A 52 -7.75 4.88 -1.34
CA ILE A 52 -7.80 3.96 -2.48
C ILE A 52 -8.95 2.99 -2.26
N ILE A 53 -9.83 2.87 -3.24
CA ILE A 53 -10.94 1.91 -3.23
C ILE A 53 -10.62 0.76 -4.18
N LEU A 54 -10.77 -0.49 -3.73
CA LEU A 54 -10.53 -1.68 -4.55
C LEU A 54 -11.56 -2.77 -4.28
N ARG A 55 -11.72 -3.70 -5.22
CA ARG A 55 -12.57 -4.87 -4.98
C ARG A 55 -11.96 -5.74 -3.88
N ALA A 56 -12.79 -6.13 -2.93
CA ALA A 56 -12.38 -7.01 -1.86
C ALA A 56 -12.01 -8.39 -2.42
N ALA A 57 -10.84 -8.89 -2.04
CA ALA A 57 -10.61 -10.32 -2.03
C ALA A 57 -11.30 -10.91 -0.80
N PRO A 58 -11.78 -12.17 -0.85
CA PRO A 58 -12.31 -12.86 0.33
C PRO A 58 -11.33 -12.81 1.50
N GLU A 59 -11.86 -12.83 2.72
CA GLU A 59 -11.05 -12.85 3.94
C GLU A 59 -10.05 -14.01 3.95
N GLY A 60 -8.85 -13.77 4.48
CA GLY A 60 -7.78 -14.77 4.55
C GLY A 60 -7.06 -15.09 3.23
N ARG A 61 -7.48 -14.52 2.08
CA ARG A 61 -6.73 -14.66 0.82
C ARG A 61 -5.54 -13.70 0.77
N SER A 62 -4.41 -14.17 0.28
CA SER A 62 -3.17 -13.39 0.13
C SER A 62 -3.30 -12.10 -0.70
N ARG A 63 -4.34 -12.01 -1.53
CA ARG A 63 -4.65 -10.81 -2.33
C ARG A 63 -5.50 -9.78 -1.58
N ARG A 64 -5.96 -10.06 -0.36
CA ARG A 64 -6.65 -9.09 0.50
C ARG A 64 -5.58 -8.21 1.15
N PRO A 65 -5.52 -6.91 0.81
CA PRO A 65 -4.47 -6.04 1.32
C PRO A 65 -4.53 -5.88 2.84
N ILE A 66 -3.38 -5.69 3.46
CA ILE A 66 -3.24 -5.37 4.89
C ILE A 66 -2.30 -4.19 5.11
N ALA A 67 -2.33 -3.59 6.30
CA ALA A 67 -1.40 -2.53 6.67
C ALA A 67 0.06 -3.01 6.62
N GLY A 68 0.97 -2.12 6.24
CA GLY A 68 2.40 -2.43 6.07
C GLY A 68 2.77 -3.00 4.69
N GLN A 69 1.79 -3.45 3.90
CA GLN A 69 1.98 -3.73 2.47
C GLN A 69 2.03 -2.43 1.65
N ARG A 70 2.33 -2.55 0.36
CA ARG A 70 2.27 -1.42 -0.57
C ARG A 70 1.58 -1.78 -1.88
N LEU A 71 0.95 -0.79 -2.51
CA LEU A 71 0.50 -0.86 -3.89
C LEU A 71 1.50 -0.16 -4.80
N ARG A 72 1.79 -0.75 -5.96
CA ARG A 72 2.65 -0.17 -6.98
C ARG A 72 1.90 0.05 -8.29
N MET A 73 2.08 1.23 -8.88
CA MET A 73 1.50 1.61 -10.18
C MET A 73 2.58 2.27 -11.03
N GLY A 74 3.22 1.47 -11.89
CA GLY A 74 4.45 1.90 -12.57
C GLY A 74 5.53 2.20 -11.53
N ASP A 75 5.98 3.45 -11.51
CA ASP A 75 7.00 3.97 -10.58
C ASP A 75 6.39 4.57 -9.29
N ARG A 76 5.06 4.68 -9.21
CA ARG A 76 4.37 5.23 -8.03
C ARG A 76 4.14 4.14 -7.00
N VAL A 77 4.52 4.43 -5.75
CA VAL A 77 4.39 3.52 -4.61
C VAL A 77 3.46 4.13 -3.56
N PHE A 78 2.51 3.32 -3.08
CA PHE A 78 1.52 3.70 -2.06
C PHE A 78 1.65 2.75 -0.87
N ARG A 79 2.24 3.22 0.22
CA ARG A 79 2.36 2.46 1.46
C ARG A 79 1.01 2.41 2.16
N ILE A 80 0.50 1.20 2.43
CA ILE A 80 -0.81 1.01 3.05
C ILE A 80 -0.70 1.24 4.55
N LEU A 81 -1.42 2.25 5.04
CA LEU A 81 -1.51 2.59 6.46
C LEU A 81 -2.62 1.82 7.16
N GLY A 82 -3.74 1.60 6.47
CA GLY A 82 -4.91 0.95 7.02
C GLY A 82 -5.85 0.47 5.92
N VAL A 83 -6.65 -0.53 6.25
CA VAL A 83 -7.62 -1.18 5.37
C VAL A 83 -8.93 -1.34 6.13
N ALA A 84 -10.04 -0.99 5.52
CA ALA A 84 -11.39 -1.17 6.06
C ALA A 84 -12.35 -1.60 4.95
N GLU A 85 -13.51 -2.13 5.34
CA GLU A 85 -14.61 -2.39 4.41
C GLU A 85 -15.21 -1.06 3.95
N TYR A 86 -15.45 -0.93 2.64
CA TYR A 86 -16.05 0.27 2.06
C TYR A 86 -17.57 0.21 2.07
N ASP A 87 -18.14 -0.97 1.83
CA ASP A 87 -19.58 -1.21 1.81
C ASP A 87 -19.97 -2.30 2.81
N ARG A 88 -21.24 -2.28 3.26
CA ARG A 88 -21.77 -3.24 4.26
C ARG A 88 -21.72 -4.69 3.80
N ALA A 89 -21.65 -4.92 2.49
CA ALA A 89 -21.58 -6.24 1.90
C ALA A 89 -20.13 -6.69 1.60
N ALA A 90 -19.14 -5.88 2.00
CA ALA A 90 -17.71 -6.17 1.86
C ALA A 90 -17.29 -6.53 0.42
N HIS A 91 -17.94 -5.98 -0.59
CA HIS A 91 -17.52 -6.12 -1.99
C HIS A 91 -16.30 -5.26 -2.30
N TYR A 92 -16.13 -4.16 -1.55
CA TYR A 92 -15.05 -3.22 -1.74
C TYR A 92 -14.31 -2.95 -0.44
N LEU A 93 -13.02 -2.65 -0.56
CA LEU A 93 -12.15 -2.22 0.52
C LEU A 93 -11.75 -0.76 0.28
N GLN A 94 -11.67 -0.01 1.38
CA GLN A 94 -11.09 1.31 1.44
C GLN A 94 -9.73 1.24 2.14
N LEU A 95 -8.73 1.85 1.51
CA LEU A 95 -7.38 1.90 2.00
C LEU A 95 -6.99 3.36 2.24
N TRP A 96 -6.29 3.60 3.34
CA TRP A 96 -5.53 4.81 3.55
C TRP A 96 -4.08 4.51 3.22
N ALA A 97 -3.49 5.30 2.33
CA ALA A 97 -2.13 5.09 1.90
C ALA A 97 -1.35 6.41 1.80
N GLU A 98 -0.04 6.30 1.83
CA GLU A 98 0.88 7.41 1.60
C GLU A 98 1.67 7.16 0.32
N GLU A 99 1.64 8.14 -0.58
CA GLU A 99 2.46 8.19 -1.77
C GLU A 99 3.78 8.88 -1.45
N GLY A 100 4.90 8.22 -1.77
CA GLY A 100 6.25 8.80 -1.63
C GLY A 100 7.21 8.12 -0.66
N GLY A 101 6.92 6.90 -0.20
CA GLY A 101 7.88 6.11 0.60
C GLY A 101 8.63 5.10 -0.27
N ALA A 102 9.94 5.27 -0.42
CA ALA A 102 10.87 4.22 -0.86
C ALA A 102 11.17 3.27 0.30
#